data_AF-A0A2T5B3T7-F1
#
_entry.id   AF-A0A2T5B3T7-F1
#
_cell.length_a   1.000
_cell.length_b   1.000
_cell.length_c   1.000
_cell.angle_alpha   90.00
_cell.angle_beta   90.00
_cell.angle_gamma   90.00
#
_symmetry.space_group_name_H-M   'P 1'
#
loop_
_entity.id
_entity.type
_entity.pdbx_description
1 polymer ?
#
loop_
_entity_poly.entity_id
_entity_poly.type
_entity_poly.pdbx_seq_one_letter_code
_entity_poly.pdbx_strand_id
1 'polypeptide(L)'
;MALLHDKVAQLRAKRGPMPDALQGVTKDRIRAVLQYLDLGSNADLVDCTFAMLDDQTASWFTKAPKGATIADGASTAHLACHIGILQRDSGKLDREGRDYWIKPLRELGGFEAITLENGEFIPGHVKAKSPNSCYRLDEVDLPERSGEHQLRNQEVFYGKREQTDAGVSA
;
A
#
# COMPACT_ATOMS: atom_id res chain seq x y z
N MET A 1 -28.56 3.68 -10.75
CA MET A 1 -27.13 4.12 -10.70
C MET A 1 -26.27 2.87 -10.83
N ALA A 2 -25.25 2.87 -11.70
CA ALA A 2 -24.31 1.75 -11.80
C ALA A 2 -23.56 1.54 -10.48
N LEU A 3 -23.42 0.29 -10.05
CA LEU A 3 -22.71 -0.05 -8.81
C LEU A 3 -21.21 0.16 -9.03
N LEU A 4 -20.43 0.27 -7.95
CA LEU A 4 -18.99 0.49 -8.03
C LEU A 4 -18.30 -0.55 -8.92
N HIS A 5 -18.61 -1.84 -8.73
CA HIS A 5 -17.96 -2.92 -9.49
C HIS A 5 -18.25 -2.85 -10.99
N ASP A 6 -19.45 -2.41 -11.41
CA ASP A 6 -19.77 -2.21 -12.83
C ASP A 6 -18.87 -1.14 -13.45
N LYS A 7 -18.66 -0.03 -12.72
CA LYS A 7 -17.79 1.06 -13.17
C LYS A 7 -16.33 0.61 -13.27
N VAL A 8 -15.86 -0.19 -12.30
CA VAL A 8 -14.50 -0.72 -12.32
C VAL A 8 -14.31 -1.75 -13.44
N ALA A 9 -15.30 -2.59 -13.73
CA ALA A 9 -15.26 -3.52 -14.86
C ALA A 9 -15.19 -2.76 -16.19
N GLN A 10 -15.99 -1.70 -16.36
CA GLN A 10 -15.89 -0.82 -17.53
C GLN A 10 -14.53 -0.12 -17.63
N LEU A 11 -13.94 0.29 -16.50
CA LEU A 11 -12.59 0.86 -16.47
C LEU A 11 -11.56 -0.14 -16.96
N ARG A 12 -11.58 -1.39 -16.46
CA ARG A 12 -10.66 -2.45 -16.93
C ARG A 12 -10.85 -2.76 -18.41
N ALA A 13 -12.09 -2.85 -18.89
CA ALA A 13 -12.36 -3.09 -20.31
C ALA A 13 -11.77 -1.99 -21.22
N LYS A 14 -11.70 -0.74 -20.75
CA LYS A 14 -11.14 0.40 -21.49
C LYS A 14 -9.62 0.51 -21.38
N ARG A 15 -9.07 0.30 -20.17
CA ARG A 15 -7.65 0.49 -19.89
C ARG A 15 -6.80 -0.76 -20.17
N GLY A 16 -7.40 -1.94 -20.05
CA GLY A 16 -6.67 -3.20 -19.97
C GLY A 16 -6.24 -3.54 -18.53
N PRO A 17 -5.33 -4.53 -18.37
CA PRO A 17 -4.84 -4.97 -17.06
C PRO A 17 -4.07 -3.87 -16.33
N MET A 18 -3.83 -4.07 -15.01
CA MET A 18 -2.87 -3.22 -14.28
C MET A 18 -1.47 -3.32 -14.92
N PRO A 19 -0.68 -2.25 -14.87
CA PRO A 19 0.75 -2.32 -15.18
C PRO A 19 1.49 -3.27 -14.23
N ASP A 20 2.68 -3.72 -14.63
CA ASP A 20 3.52 -4.61 -13.81
C ASP A 20 4.12 -3.90 -12.58
N ALA A 21 4.15 -2.57 -12.60
CA ALA A 21 4.66 -1.72 -11.53
C ALA A 21 3.76 -0.50 -11.29
N LEU A 22 3.61 -0.13 -10.03
CA LEU A 22 2.98 1.12 -9.57
C LEU A 22 3.99 1.86 -8.70
N GLN A 23 4.19 3.16 -8.93
CA GLN A 23 5.25 3.95 -8.28
C GLN A 23 6.65 3.29 -8.37
N GLY A 24 6.92 2.55 -9.47
CA GLY A 24 8.17 1.80 -9.65
C GLY A 24 8.28 0.50 -8.83
N VAL A 25 7.26 0.14 -8.05
CA VAL A 25 7.23 -1.07 -7.21
C VAL A 25 6.42 -2.18 -7.88
N THR A 26 7.03 -3.36 -8.00
CA THR A 26 6.39 -4.56 -8.56
C THR A 26 5.81 -5.46 -7.46
N LYS A 27 4.89 -6.35 -7.82
CA LYS A 27 4.39 -7.40 -6.90
C LYS A 27 5.50 -8.31 -6.37
N ASP A 28 6.53 -8.57 -7.17
CA ASP A 28 7.68 -9.36 -6.72
C ASP A 28 8.50 -8.64 -5.65
N ARG A 29 8.63 -7.32 -5.75
CA ARG A 29 9.29 -6.51 -4.71
C ARG A 29 8.48 -6.52 -3.41
N ILE A 30 7.16 -6.37 -3.50
CA ILE A 30 6.26 -6.47 -2.34
C ILE A 30 6.40 -7.85 -1.69
N ARG A 31 6.35 -8.91 -2.49
CA ARG A 31 6.55 -10.30 -2.02
C ARG A 31 7.85 -10.47 -1.27
N ALA A 32 8.96 -9.95 -1.82
CA ALA A 32 10.26 -10.03 -1.16
C ALA A 32 10.29 -9.31 0.20
N VAL A 33 9.61 -8.17 0.33
CA VAL A 33 9.51 -7.45 1.61
C VAL A 33 8.65 -8.21 2.61
N LEU A 34 7.45 -8.66 2.20
CA LEU A 34 6.56 -9.43 3.06
C LEU A 34 7.16 -10.78 3.48
N GLN A 35 8.08 -11.34 2.69
CA GLN A 35 8.77 -12.58 3.04
C GLN A 35 9.63 -12.45 4.31
N TYR A 36 10.14 -11.26 4.64
CA TYR A 36 10.87 -11.05 5.91
C TYR A 36 9.97 -11.24 7.15
N LEU A 37 8.64 -11.18 6.95
CA LEU A 37 7.63 -11.42 7.98
C LEU A 37 6.93 -12.78 7.79
N ASP A 38 7.45 -13.64 6.89
CA ASP A 38 6.82 -14.89 6.46
C ASP A 38 5.41 -14.72 5.86
N LEU A 39 5.15 -13.55 5.25
CA LEU A 39 3.88 -13.21 4.62
C LEU A 39 3.95 -13.16 3.08
N GLY A 40 5.14 -13.37 2.50
CA GLY A 40 5.38 -13.21 1.05
C GLY A 40 4.62 -14.21 0.17
N SER A 41 4.31 -15.40 0.68
CA SER A 41 3.51 -16.41 -0.03
C SER A 41 2.03 -16.06 -0.11
N ASN A 42 1.55 -15.07 0.66
CA ASN A 42 0.15 -14.66 0.65
C ASN A 42 -0.13 -13.65 -0.48
N ALA A 43 -0.74 -14.14 -1.56
CA ALA A 43 -1.08 -13.34 -2.73
C ALA A 43 -2.09 -12.21 -2.44
N ASP A 44 -2.99 -12.38 -1.47
CA ASP A 44 -3.97 -11.33 -1.12
C ASP A 44 -3.30 -10.13 -0.43
N LEU A 45 -2.30 -10.38 0.43
CA LEU A 45 -1.49 -9.31 1.04
C LEU A 45 -0.65 -8.57 0.00
N VAL A 46 -0.04 -9.31 -0.93
CA VAL A 46 0.74 -8.72 -2.03
C VAL A 46 -0.15 -7.85 -2.91
N ASP A 47 -1.31 -8.36 -3.32
CA ASP A 47 -2.24 -7.65 -4.19
C ASP A 47 -2.87 -6.44 -3.50
N CYS A 48 -3.15 -6.53 -2.19
CA CYS A 48 -3.65 -5.41 -1.41
C CYS A 48 -2.62 -4.30 -1.26
N THR A 49 -1.36 -4.64 -0.98
CA THR A 49 -0.26 -3.67 -0.94
C THR A 49 -0.08 -3.02 -2.30
N PHE A 50 -0.12 -3.81 -3.38
CA PHE A 50 -0.02 -3.30 -4.74
C PHE A 50 -1.16 -2.34 -5.08
N ALA A 51 -2.40 -2.64 -4.66
CA ALA A 51 -3.53 -1.73 -4.85
C ALA A 51 -3.36 -0.38 -4.14
N MET A 52 -2.73 -0.36 -2.96
CA MET A 52 -2.48 0.89 -2.22
C MET A 52 -1.36 1.75 -2.82
N LEU A 53 -0.61 1.23 -3.80
CA LEU A 53 0.36 2.00 -4.56
C LEU A 53 -0.26 2.67 -5.80
N ASP A 54 -1.54 2.48 -6.09
CA ASP A 54 -2.16 2.98 -7.33
C ASP A 54 -2.40 4.50 -7.30
N ASP A 55 -1.39 5.23 -7.76
CA ASP A 55 -1.37 6.67 -7.99
C ASP A 55 -1.88 7.08 -9.38
N GLN A 56 -2.36 6.12 -10.19
CA GLN A 56 -2.81 6.34 -11.56
C GLN A 56 -4.34 6.31 -11.68
N THR A 57 -5.00 5.51 -10.85
CA THR A 57 -6.46 5.43 -10.81
C THR A 57 -7.01 6.50 -9.87
N ALA A 58 -7.88 7.36 -10.40
CA ALA A 58 -8.59 8.36 -9.61
C ALA A 58 -9.41 7.70 -8.48
N SER A 59 -9.50 8.40 -7.34
CA SER A 59 -10.27 7.95 -6.19
C SER A 59 -11.74 7.68 -6.56
N TRP A 60 -12.29 6.59 -6.02
CA TRP A 60 -13.69 6.22 -6.26
C TRP A 60 -14.67 6.80 -5.24
N PHE A 61 -14.16 7.57 -4.27
CA PHE A 61 -15.02 8.36 -3.41
C PHE A 61 -15.60 9.54 -4.18
N THR A 62 -16.92 9.74 -4.06
CA THR A 62 -17.61 10.85 -4.74
C THR A 62 -17.24 12.23 -4.20
N LYS A 63 -16.72 12.29 -2.97
CA LYS A 63 -16.33 13.53 -2.28
C LYS A 63 -14.82 13.60 -2.01
N ALA A 64 -14.01 12.81 -2.71
CA ALA A 64 -12.56 12.91 -2.53
C ALA A 64 -12.03 14.27 -3.01
N PRO A 65 -10.89 14.73 -2.47
CA PRO A 65 -10.19 15.90 -3.00
C PRO A 65 -9.95 15.76 -4.51
N LYS A 66 -9.96 16.88 -5.22
CA LYS A 66 -9.69 16.88 -6.67
C LYS A 66 -8.28 16.36 -6.92
N GLY A 67 -8.18 15.35 -7.80
CA GLY A 67 -6.90 14.72 -8.14
C GLY A 67 -6.49 13.59 -7.21
N ALA A 68 -7.26 13.31 -6.15
CA ALA A 68 -7.02 12.15 -5.32
C ALA A 68 -7.13 10.84 -6.12
N THR A 69 -6.33 9.88 -5.71
CA THR A 69 -6.11 8.58 -6.33
C THR A 69 -6.56 7.46 -5.39
N ILE A 70 -6.33 6.21 -5.78
CA ILE A 70 -6.53 5.05 -4.89
C ILE A 70 -5.45 5.03 -3.79
N ALA A 71 -4.21 5.43 -4.10
CA ALA A 71 -3.11 5.50 -3.14
C ALA A 71 -3.39 6.49 -1.98
N ASP A 72 -4.09 7.60 -2.24
CA ASP A 72 -4.46 8.57 -1.20
C ASP A 72 -5.47 8.02 -0.18
N GLY A 73 -6.24 7.00 -0.57
CA GLY A 73 -7.20 6.36 0.32
C GLY A 73 -8.18 5.42 -0.37
N ALA A 74 -8.15 4.15 0.04
CA ALA A 74 -9.01 3.09 -0.47
C ALA A 74 -9.87 2.46 0.64
N SER A 75 -11.19 2.41 0.43
CA SER A 75 -12.07 1.63 1.31
C SER A 75 -11.90 0.12 1.06
N THR A 76 -12.41 -0.74 1.96
CA THR A 76 -12.44 -2.19 1.73
C THR A 76 -13.12 -2.54 0.40
N ALA A 77 -14.18 -1.81 0.02
CA ALA A 77 -14.87 -2.03 -1.25
C ALA A 77 -14.03 -1.59 -2.47
N HIS A 78 -13.21 -0.56 -2.32
CA HIS A 78 -12.27 -0.13 -3.36
C HIS A 78 -11.20 -1.21 -3.56
N LEU A 79 -10.56 -1.66 -2.48
CA LEU A 79 -9.53 -2.71 -2.55
C LEU A 79 -10.09 -4.00 -3.17
N ALA A 80 -11.31 -4.38 -2.80
CA ALA A 80 -11.96 -5.56 -3.37
C ALA A 80 -12.25 -5.47 -4.87
N CYS A 81 -12.67 -4.31 -5.35
CA CYS A 81 -12.83 -4.08 -6.79
C CYS A 81 -11.48 -4.00 -7.50
N HIS A 82 -10.49 -3.32 -6.91
CA HIS A 82 -9.17 -3.18 -7.48
C HIS A 82 -8.50 -4.55 -7.65
N ILE A 83 -8.49 -5.37 -6.62
CA ILE A 83 -7.79 -6.67 -6.66
C ILE A 83 -8.55 -7.65 -7.54
N GLY A 84 -9.85 -7.83 -7.28
CA GLY A 84 -10.66 -8.79 -8.02
C GLY A 84 -10.79 -8.45 -9.51
N ILE A 85 -11.09 -7.20 -9.82
CA ILE A 85 -11.37 -6.76 -11.19
C ILE A 85 -10.09 -6.23 -11.82
N LEU A 86 -9.50 -5.14 -11.30
CA LEU A 86 -8.38 -4.48 -11.98
C LEU A 86 -7.12 -5.32 -12.05
N GLN A 87 -6.84 -6.18 -11.07
CA GLN A 87 -5.64 -7.02 -11.09
C GLN A 87 -5.93 -8.42 -11.65
N ARG A 88 -6.94 -9.12 -11.12
CA ARG A 88 -7.18 -10.56 -11.38
C ARG A 88 -8.13 -10.89 -12.53
N ASP A 89 -8.73 -9.89 -13.19
CA ASP A 89 -9.73 -10.10 -14.26
C ASP A 89 -10.95 -10.93 -13.86
N SER A 90 -11.35 -10.83 -12.60
CA SER A 90 -12.44 -11.60 -12.04
C SER A 90 -13.53 -10.67 -11.51
N GLY A 91 -14.40 -11.20 -10.65
CA GLY A 91 -15.39 -10.42 -9.92
C GLY A 91 -14.76 -9.63 -8.78
N LYS A 92 -15.54 -8.68 -8.24
CA LYS A 92 -15.23 -8.03 -6.97
C LYS A 92 -15.05 -9.09 -5.88
N LEU A 93 -13.96 -8.99 -5.13
CA LEU A 93 -13.71 -9.89 -4.01
C LEU A 93 -14.68 -9.65 -2.84
N ASP A 94 -14.86 -10.68 -2.03
CA ASP A 94 -15.72 -10.58 -0.87
C ASP A 94 -15.11 -9.66 0.22
N ARG A 95 -15.98 -8.93 0.91
CA ARG A 95 -15.59 -7.93 1.90
C ARG A 95 -15.01 -8.56 3.17
N GLU A 96 -15.35 -9.82 3.47
CA GLU A 96 -14.81 -10.55 4.62
C GLU A 96 -13.30 -10.81 4.44
N GLY A 97 -12.81 -10.68 3.20
CA GLY A 97 -11.38 -10.61 2.88
C GLY A 97 -10.61 -9.59 3.74
N ARG A 98 -11.28 -8.53 4.25
CA ARG A 98 -10.68 -7.47 5.12
C ARG A 98 -9.72 -8.03 6.14
N ASP A 99 -10.14 -9.06 6.84
CA ASP A 99 -9.39 -9.60 7.97
C ASP A 99 -8.15 -10.38 7.52
N TYR A 100 -8.05 -10.73 6.23
CA TYR A 100 -6.93 -11.47 5.63
C TYR A 100 -5.94 -10.59 4.85
N TRP A 101 -6.39 -9.47 4.26
CA TRP A 101 -5.55 -8.64 3.39
C TRP A 101 -5.23 -7.22 3.91
N ILE A 102 -6.00 -6.68 4.86
CA ILE A 102 -5.85 -5.31 5.38
C ILE A 102 -5.45 -5.35 6.85
N LYS A 103 -6.19 -6.12 7.65
CA LYS A 103 -5.97 -6.21 9.10
C LYS A 103 -4.52 -6.59 9.45
N PRO A 104 -3.89 -7.61 8.82
CA PRO A 104 -2.51 -7.97 9.16
C PRO A 104 -1.53 -6.82 8.91
N LEU A 105 -1.62 -6.15 7.75
CA LEU A 105 -0.71 -5.06 7.38
C LEU A 105 -0.94 -3.80 8.20
N ARG A 106 -2.19 -3.54 8.60
CA ARG A 106 -2.51 -2.45 9.53
C ARG A 106 -1.94 -2.70 10.92
N GLU A 107 -2.08 -3.92 11.45
CA GLU A 107 -1.57 -4.28 12.78
C GLU A 107 -0.03 -4.25 12.83
N LEU A 108 0.62 -4.50 11.70
CA LEU A 108 2.07 -4.37 11.54
C LEU A 108 2.55 -2.93 11.30
N GLY A 109 1.64 -1.96 11.17
CA GLY A 109 1.98 -0.55 10.89
C GLY A 109 2.37 -0.28 9.43
N GLY A 110 2.08 -1.19 8.49
CA GLY A 110 2.29 -0.94 7.07
C GLY A 110 1.17 -0.12 6.44
N PHE A 111 -0.05 -0.21 6.99
CA PHE A 111 -1.22 0.55 6.56
C PHE A 111 -1.76 1.40 7.70
N GLU A 112 -2.09 2.65 7.41
CA GLU A 112 -2.83 3.49 8.34
C GLU A 112 -4.32 3.50 8.05
N ALA A 113 -5.12 3.65 9.12
CA ALA A 113 -6.55 3.84 9.01
C ALA A 113 -6.85 5.33 8.88
N ILE A 114 -7.62 5.71 7.86
CA ILE A 114 -8.01 7.09 7.58
C ILE A 114 -9.51 7.18 7.29
N THR A 115 -10.07 8.39 7.34
CA THR A 115 -11.47 8.65 6.97
C THR A 115 -11.54 9.81 6.00
N LEU A 116 -12.34 9.68 4.95
CA LEU A 116 -12.71 10.82 4.12
C LEU A 116 -13.82 11.63 4.80
N GLU A 117 -13.50 12.84 5.24
CA GLU A 117 -14.42 13.76 5.88
C GLU A 117 -14.29 15.17 5.28
N ASN A 118 -15.42 15.79 4.92
CA ASN A 118 -15.46 17.15 4.37
C ASN A 118 -14.54 17.43 3.16
N GLY A 119 -14.21 16.39 2.38
CA GLY A 119 -13.32 16.53 1.22
C GLY A 119 -11.85 16.31 1.52
N GLU A 120 -11.51 15.85 2.72
CA GLU A 120 -10.13 15.61 3.18
C GLU A 120 -9.99 14.22 3.79
N PHE A 121 -8.82 13.62 3.63
CA PHE A 121 -8.47 12.37 4.33
C PHE A 121 -7.86 12.71 5.67
N ILE A 122 -8.53 12.32 6.75
CA ILE A 122 -8.08 12.57 8.12
C ILE A 122 -7.64 11.26 8.80
N PRO A 123 -6.67 11.31 9.72
CA PRO A 123 -6.22 10.14 10.46
C PRO A 123 -7.32 9.49 11.28
N GLY A 124 -7.30 8.15 11.30
CA GLY A 124 -8.20 7.30 12.08
C GLY A 124 -9.54 7.02 11.42
N HIS A 125 -10.22 5.98 11.92
CA HIS A 125 -11.62 5.71 11.63
C HIS A 125 -12.51 6.46 12.61
N VAL A 126 -12.77 7.74 12.33
CA VAL A 126 -13.46 8.66 13.26
C VAL A 126 -14.94 8.32 13.47
N LYS A 127 -15.55 7.60 12.53
CA LYS A 127 -16.96 7.19 12.60
C LYS A 127 -17.10 5.70 12.37
N ALA A 128 -17.68 5.01 13.36
CA ALA A 128 -17.93 3.58 13.28
C ALA A 128 -18.81 3.22 12.07
N LYS A 129 -18.39 2.18 11.33
CA LYS A 129 -19.10 1.65 10.15
C LYS A 129 -19.33 2.70 9.04
N SER A 130 -18.50 3.73 8.97
CA SER A 130 -18.58 4.73 7.91
C SER A 130 -18.19 4.13 6.55
N PRO A 131 -18.95 4.40 5.48
CA PRO A 131 -18.51 4.04 4.13
C PRO A 131 -17.27 4.83 3.68
N ASN A 132 -16.94 5.91 4.38
CA ASN A 132 -15.77 6.74 4.14
C ASN A 132 -14.53 6.30 4.92
N SER A 133 -14.64 5.26 5.75
CA SER A 133 -13.48 4.64 6.39
C SER A 133 -12.64 3.93 5.33
N CYS A 134 -11.39 4.34 5.22
CA CYS A 134 -10.44 3.85 4.24
C CYS A 134 -9.07 3.60 4.87
N TYR A 135 -8.14 3.21 4.02
CA TYR A 135 -6.77 2.90 4.37
C TYR A 135 -5.86 3.45 3.29
N ARG A 136 -4.63 3.76 3.66
CA ARG A 136 -3.53 4.03 2.73
C ARG A 136 -2.25 3.41 3.31
N LEU A 137 -1.21 3.33 2.49
CA LEU A 137 0.12 2.97 3.00
C LEU A 137 0.52 3.99 4.06
N ASP A 138 1.03 3.49 5.17
CA ASP A 138 1.64 4.35 6.17
C ASP A 138 2.92 4.91 5.53
N GLU A 139 2.90 6.20 5.20
CA GLU A 139 4.14 6.93 5.03
C GLU A 139 4.69 7.04 6.44
N VAL A 140 5.56 6.10 6.82
CA VAL A 140 6.42 6.32 7.96
C VAL A 140 7.14 7.62 7.65
N ASP A 141 6.67 8.71 8.27
CA ASP A 141 7.44 9.91 8.53
C ASP A 141 8.62 9.44 9.37
N LEU A 142 9.59 8.78 8.72
CA LEU A 142 10.90 8.62 9.28
C LEU A 142 11.30 10.05 9.62
N PRO A 143 11.61 10.36 10.88
CA PRO A 143 12.03 11.69 11.27
C PRO A 143 13.41 11.97 10.66
N GLU A 144 13.45 12.24 9.36
CA GLU A 144 14.60 12.69 8.58
C GLU A 144 14.33 14.10 8.00
N ARG A 145 13.67 14.95 8.79
CA ARG A 145 13.85 16.40 8.71
C ARG A 145 14.54 17.01 9.94
N SER A 146 15.31 16.22 10.68
CA SER A 146 16.36 16.74 11.56
C SER A 146 17.60 15.82 11.60
N GLY A 147 18.48 15.99 10.60
CA GLY A 147 19.92 16.21 10.78
C GLY A 147 20.86 15.21 11.45
N GLU A 148 20.44 14.16 12.17
CA GLU A 148 21.39 13.44 13.06
C GLU A 148 21.45 11.90 12.93
N HIS A 149 20.57 11.25 12.16
CA HIS A 149 20.52 9.77 12.11
C HIS A 149 21.19 9.11 10.90
N GLN A 150 21.86 9.90 10.05
CA GLN A 150 22.48 9.40 8.81
C GLN A 150 23.74 8.54 9.01
N LEU A 151 24.24 8.37 10.24
CA LEU A 151 25.53 7.70 10.47
C LEU A 151 25.43 6.21 10.83
N ARG A 152 24.25 5.64 11.13
CA ARG A 152 24.17 4.22 11.55
C ARG A 152 23.79 3.23 10.44
N ASN A 153 23.08 3.67 9.41
CA ASN A 153 22.65 2.76 8.33
C ASN A 153 23.67 2.64 7.19
N GLN A 154 24.69 3.50 7.12
CA GLN A 154 25.74 3.41 6.11
C GLN A 154 26.74 2.27 6.38
N GLU A 155 26.97 1.91 7.66
CA GLU A 155 27.85 0.79 8.03
C GLU A 155 27.26 -0.58 7.68
N VAL A 156 25.92 -0.71 7.73
CA VAL A 156 25.23 -1.98 7.43
C VAL A 156 25.19 -2.25 5.92
N PHE A 157 25.13 -1.23 5.08
CA PHE A 157 24.97 -1.40 3.63
C PHE A 157 26.25 -1.20 2.80
N TYR A 158 27.30 -0.54 3.31
CA TYR A 158 28.50 -0.22 2.52
C TYR A 158 29.87 -0.40 3.22
N GLY A 159 29.94 -1.04 4.40
CA GLY A 159 31.19 -1.26 5.13
C GLY A 159 32.07 -2.40 4.60
N LYS A 160 32.81 -2.17 3.51
CA LYS A 160 33.98 -2.97 3.13
C LYS A 160 35.08 -2.72 4.17
N ARG A 161 35.35 -3.66 5.07
CA ARG A 161 36.50 -3.58 5.99
C ARG A 161 37.79 -3.68 5.17
N GLU A 162 38.52 -2.58 5.01
CA GLU A 162 39.96 -2.65 4.84
C GLU A 162 40.56 -3.11 6.17
N GLN A 163 41.07 -4.33 6.17
CA GLN A 163 41.89 -4.87 7.25
C GLN A 163 43.28 -4.25 7.11
N THR A 164 43.57 -3.22 7.89
CA THR A 164 44.95 -2.77 8.11
C THR A 164 45.50 -3.53 9.30
N ASP A 165 46.34 -4.53 8.99
CA ASP A 165 47.18 -5.21 9.96
C ASP A 165 48.14 -4.19 10.60
N ALA A 166 47.96 -3.96 11.89
CA ALA A 166 48.97 -3.33 12.73
C ALA A 166 49.23 -4.22 13.95
N GLY A 167 50.38 -4.89 13.94
CA GLY A 167 51.14 -5.17 15.15
C GLY A 167 51.22 -6.61 15.60
N VAL A 168 52.21 -7.35 15.09
CA VAL A 168 53.00 -8.27 15.91
C VAL A 168 54.47 -8.03 15.62
N SER A 169 55.15 -7.31 16.50
CA SER A 169 56.60 -7.42 16.69
C SER A 169 56.83 -7.83 18.13
N ALA A 170 57.51 -8.95 18.30
CA ALA A 170 58.27 -9.33 19.47
C ALA A 170 59.74 -9.38 19.05
#